data_AF-A0A3S1D5H4-F1
#
_entry.id   AF-A0A3S1D5H4-F1
#
_cell.length_a   1.000
_cell.length_b   1.000
_cell.length_c   1.000
_cell.angle_alpha   90.00
_cell.angle_beta   90.00
_cell.angle_gamma   90.00
#
_symmetry.space_group_name_H-M   'P 1'
#
loop_
_entity.id
_entity.type
_entity.pdbx_description
1 polymer ?
#
loop_
_entity_poly.entity_id
_entity_poly.type
_entity_poly.pdbx_seq_one_letter_code
_entity_poly.pdbx_strand_id
1 'polypeptide(L)'
;MGIYQIEENLLRAESFIAEEGYSSLQHACLELRLSIEKVVYRKLAKLGDVIPPAVYKAWQPPRAMKLLLGFEPRADKPATVAICLGTVDGGPSGEWVELGEYRMLPVKWLNKNYNKLGKFLHETCLEEASNPVSLKPEDLEKMIVELRKVDESDMVLGFNRISDFECDCCRTKIYVSDSQINDCSEISCYNDLCGAVFVVAPDTSEQFKTDRKFSNSDFACKDCGDKNSLDSVWKEGYLNCWSCKQRYFVAWEKVKVAYAPESK
;
A
#
# COMPACT_ATOMS: atom_id res chain seq x y z
N MET A 1 18.21 -3.37 21.74
CA MET A 1 18.01 -3.31 20.27
C MET A 1 16.59 -2.85 20.03
N GLY A 2 16.40 -1.77 19.26
CA GLY A 2 15.09 -1.25 18.89
C GLY A 2 14.28 -2.25 18.07
N ILE A 3 12.95 -2.12 18.09
CA ILE A 3 12.02 -3.11 17.50
C ILE A 3 12.13 -3.16 15.97
N TYR A 4 12.47 -2.03 15.37
CA TYR A 4 12.66 -1.89 13.93
C TYR A 4 14.11 -2.15 13.49
N GLN A 5 15.06 -2.21 14.43
CA GLN A 5 16.47 -2.51 14.18
C GLN A 5 17.10 -1.57 13.14
N ILE A 6 16.80 -0.27 13.22
CA ILE A 6 17.31 0.74 12.29
C ILE A 6 18.48 1.57 12.83
N GLU A 7 18.75 1.51 14.14
CA GLU A 7 19.79 2.33 14.78
C GLU A 7 21.15 2.26 14.08
N GLU A 8 21.63 1.07 13.71
CA GLU A 8 22.90 0.91 12.99
C GLU A 8 22.90 1.55 11.60
N ASN A 9 21.75 1.60 10.92
CA ASN A 9 21.62 2.31 9.65
C ASN A 9 21.67 3.82 9.89
N LEU A 10 21.02 4.32 10.94
CA LEU A 10 21.02 5.75 11.28
C LEU A 10 22.41 6.24 11.64
N LEU A 11 23.15 5.51 12.48
CA LEU A 11 24.53 5.85 12.85
C LEU A 11 25.47 5.88 11.64
N ARG A 12 25.32 4.93 10.71
CA ARG A 12 26.09 4.94 9.45
C ARG A 12 25.71 6.11 8.55
N ALA A 13 24.42 6.43 8.45
CA ALA A 13 23.97 7.61 7.70
C ALA A 13 24.58 8.91 8.26
N GLU A 14 24.63 9.06 9.58
CA GLU A 14 25.27 10.22 10.24
C GLU A 14 26.77 10.30 9.93
N SER A 15 27.48 9.16 10.00
CA SER A 15 28.89 9.09 9.63
C SER A 15 29.14 9.57 8.19
N PHE A 16 28.33 9.10 7.25
CA PHE A 16 28.43 9.51 5.84
C PHE A 16 28.05 10.98 5.60
N ILE A 17 27.12 11.52 6.39
CA ILE A 17 26.80 12.95 6.33
C ILE A 17 28.01 13.78 6.80
N ALA A 18 28.69 13.34 7.86
CA ALA A 18 29.84 14.04 8.44
C ALA A 18 31.13 13.97 7.60
N GLU A 19 31.29 12.93 6.77
CA GLU A 19 32.44 12.80 5.87
C GLU A 19 32.44 13.83 4.72
N GLU A 20 31.29 14.44 4.45
CA GLU A 20 31.04 15.37 3.36
C GLU A 20 31.30 14.78 1.96
N GLY A 21 30.71 15.42 0.94
CA GLY A 21 30.89 15.03 -0.46
C GLY A 21 29.79 14.13 -1.03
N TYR A 22 29.73 14.11 -2.36
CA TYR A 22 28.60 13.56 -3.10
C TYR A 22 28.41 12.04 -2.90
N SER A 23 29.49 11.27 -3.00
CA SER A 23 29.43 9.81 -2.83
C SER A 23 29.05 9.42 -1.40
N SER A 24 29.56 10.12 -0.39
CA SER A 24 29.18 9.86 0.99
C SER A 24 27.69 10.18 1.22
N LEU A 25 27.19 11.29 0.65
CA LEU A 25 25.76 11.61 0.69
C LEU A 25 24.87 10.56 0.00
N GLN A 26 25.34 9.91 -1.07
CA GLN A 26 24.64 8.78 -1.69
C GLN A 26 24.57 7.57 -0.73
N HIS A 27 25.66 7.26 -0.02
CA HIS A 27 25.65 6.19 0.98
C HIS A 27 24.72 6.50 2.15
N ALA A 28 24.69 7.74 2.63
CA ALA A 28 23.70 8.18 3.62
C ALA A 28 22.26 7.96 3.11
N CYS A 29 21.97 8.27 1.85
CA CYS A 29 20.65 8.02 1.25
C CYS A 29 20.26 6.55 1.23
N LEU A 30 21.22 5.65 0.93
CA LEU A 30 21.00 4.21 0.93
C LEU A 30 20.62 3.72 2.34
N GLU A 31 21.37 4.14 3.36
CA GLU A 31 21.11 3.75 4.75
C GLU A 31 19.73 4.22 5.24
N LEU A 32 19.30 5.42 4.84
CA LEU A 32 17.97 5.93 5.18
C LEU A 32 16.85 5.20 4.44
N ARG A 33 17.07 4.78 3.19
CA ARG A 33 16.11 3.93 2.47
C ARG A 33 15.95 2.58 3.14
N LEU A 34 17.06 1.94 3.51
CA LEU A 34 17.04 0.67 4.25
C LEU A 34 16.30 0.82 5.59
N SER A 35 16.47 1.95 6.27
CA SER A 35 15.75 2.25 7.51
C SER A 35 14.24 2.34 7.29
N ILE A 36 13.79 3.07 6.25
CA ILE A 36 12.37 3.16 5.88
C ILE A 36 11.81 1.78 5.51
N GLU A 37 12.56 0.98 4.73
CA GLU A 37 12.19 -0.38 4.35
C GLU A 37 11.99 -1.28 5.57
N LYS A 38 12.96 -1.29 6.49
CA LYS A 38 12.86 -2.05 7.75
C LYS A 38 11.61 -1.67 8.54
N VAL A 39 11.32 -0.37 8.70
CA VAL A 39 10.12 0.11 9.40
C VAL A 39 8.84 -0.41 8.75
N VAL A 40 8.70 -0.22 7.43
CA VAL A 40 7.49 -0.64 6.69
C VAL A 40 7.32 -2.15 6.69
N TYR A 41 8.38 -2.91 6.42
CA TYR A 41 8.28 -4.36 6.34
C TYR A 41 8.07 -5.01 7.70
N ARG A 42 8.59 -4.42 8.78
CA ARG A 42 8.29 -4.88 10.14
C ARG A 42 6.81 -4.70 10.49
N LYS A 43 6.23 -3.57 10.10
CA LYS A 43 4.79 -3.32 10.26
C LYS A 43 3.97 -4.26 9.37
N LEU A 44 4.35 -4.43 8.12
CA LEU A 44 3.69 -5.33 7.18
C LEU A 44 3.73 -6.79 7.65
N ALA A 45 4.81 -7.21 8.32
CA ALA A 45 4.92 -8.55 8.89
C ALA A 45 3.83 -8.85 9.93
N LYS A 46 3.18 -7.84 10.53
CA LYS A 46 2.00 -8.04 11.39
C LYS A 46 0.76 -8.51 10.62
N LEU A 47 0.74 -8.35 9.30
CA LEU A 47 -0.28 -8.93 8.41
C LEU A 47 0.16 -10.29 7.83
N GLY A 48 1.40 -10.70 8.04
CA GLY A 48 2.09 -11.76 7.29
C GLY A 48 1.56 -13.17 7.48
N ASP A 49 0.86 -13.46 8.58
CA ASP A 49 0.18 -14.75 8.77
C ASP A 49 -1.13 -14.84 7.98
N VAL A 50 -1.69 -13.69 7.58
CA VAL A 50 -3.00 -13.62 6.91
C VAL A 50 -2.86 -13.39 5.40
N ILE A 51 -1.87 -12.60 5.00
CA ILE A 51 -1.61 -12.30 3.58
C ILE A 51 -0.43 -13.15 3.10
N PRO A 52 -0.56 -13.93 2.01
CA PRO A 52 0.54 -14.73 1.48
C PRO A 52 1.73 -13.85 1.11
N PRO A 53 2.97 -14.27 1.43
CA PRO A 53 4.17 -13.51 1.08
C PRO A 53 4.28 -13.18 -0.42
N ALA A 54 3.77 -14.05 -1.30
CA ALA A 54 3.75 -13.83 -2.74
C ALA A 54 3.03 -12.53 -3.15
N VAL A 55 2.08 -12.05 -2.34
CA VAL A 55 1.36 -10.80 -2.61
C VAL A 55 2.30 -9.60 -2.43
N TYR A 56 3.11 -9.58 -1.36
CA TYR A 56 3.87 -8.39 -0.98
C TYR A 56 5.40 -8.43 -1.17
N LYS A 57 5.97 -9.59 -1.54
CA LYS A 57 7.43 -9.80 -1.63
C LYS A 57 8.16 -8.85 -2.59
N ALA A 58 7.47 -8.32 -3.60
CA ALA A 58 8.05 -7.44 -4.62
C ALA A 58 7.77 -5.94 -4.38
N TRP A 59 7.15 -5.57 -3.25
CA TRP A 59 6.66 -4.21 -3.07
C TRP A 59 7.68 -3.29 -2.42
N GLN A 60 7.87 -2.13 -3.04
CA GLN A 60 8.56 -1.00 -2.43
C GLN A 60 7.71 -0.36 -1.32
N PRO A 61 8.33 0.31 -0.34
CA PRO A 61 7.65 0.90 0.82
C PRO A 61 6.40 1.74 0.52
N PRO A 62 6.37 2.64 -0.50
CA PRO A 62 5.15 3.38 -0.84
C PRO A 62 3.96 2.49 -1.22
N ARG A 63 4.21 1.42 -2.00
CA ARG A 63 3.17 0.47 -2.42
C ARG A 63 2.72 -0.39 -1.24
N ALA A 64 3.67 -0.87 -0.43
CA ALA A 64 3.39 -1.64 0.78
C ALA A 64 2.56 -0.84 1.78
N MET A 65 2.94 0.41 2.07
CA MET A 65 2.22 1.30 2.99
C MET A 65 0.81 1.65 2.48
N LYS A 66 0.66 1.89 1.17
CA LYS A 66 -0.67 2.15 0.57
C LYS A 66 -1.62 0.97 0.80
N LEU A 67 -1.14 -0.25 0.62
CA LEU A 67 -1.98 -1.42 0.87
C LEU A 67 -2.23 -1.64 2.37
N LEU A 68 -1.19 -1.47 3.18
CA LEU A 68 -1.31 -1.53 4.64
C LEU A 68 -2.41 -0.59 5.13
N LEU A 69 -2.49 0.63 4.59
CA LEU A 69 -3.58 1.59 4.88
C LEU A 69 -4.96 1.16 4.35
N GLY A 70 -4.99 0.34 3.29
CA GLY A 70 -6.22 -0.29 2.83
C GLY A 70 -6.76 -1.25 3.89
N PHE A 71 -5.90 -2.05 4.52
CA PHE A 71 -6.30 -2.98 5.57
C PHE A 71 -6.48 -2.30 6.94
N GLU A 72 -5.52 -1.46 7.34
CA GLU A 72 -5.49 -0.68 8.58
C GLU A 72 -5.56 0.83 8.27
N PRO A 73 -6.73 1.49 8.27
CA PRO A 73 -6.81 2.92 7.93
C PRO A 73 -5.97 3.85 8.81
N ARG A 74 -5.57 3.37 10.01
CA ARG A 74 -4.73 4.09 10.97
C ARG A 74 -3.30 3.57 11.04
N ALA A 75 -2.86 2.76 10.07
CA ALA A 75 -1.54 2.16 10.10
C ALA A 75 -0.37 3.16 10.10
N ASP A 76 -0.60 4.39 9.63
CA ASP A 76 0.41 5.45 9.57
C ASP A 76 0.33 6.42 10.76
N LYS A 77 -0.48 6.10 11.78
CA LYS A 77 -0.73 6.96 12.95
C LYS A 77 -0.07 6.40 14.20
N PRO A 78 0.48 7.28 15.07
CA PRO A 78 0.91 6.85 16.39
C PRO A 78 -0.30 6.46 17.25
N ALA A 79 -0.07 5.59 18.23
CA ALA A 79 -1.07 5.15 19.19
C ALA A 79 -0.41 4.77 20.53
N THR A 80 -1.14 4.95 21.62
CA THR A 80 -0.77 4.45 22.94
C THR A 80 -1.69 3.29 23.29
N VAL A 81 -1.13 2.21 23.85
CA VAL A 81 -1.92 1.08 24.34
C VAL A 81 -1.97 1.14 25.85
N ALA A 82 -3.17 1.07 26.39
CA ALA A 82 -3.42 0.92 27.81
C ALA A 82 -4.49 -0.16 28.04
N ILE A 83 -4.44 -0.80 29.21
CA ILE A 83 -5.40 -1.82 29.61
C ILE A 83 -6.03 -1.47 30.96
N CYS A 84 -7.27 -1.88 31.18
CA CYS A 84 -7.94 -1.84 32.47
C CYS A 84 -8.79 -3.12 32.64
N LEU A 85 -9.34 -3.34 33.84
CA LEU A 85 -10.23 -4.47 34.08
C LEU A 85 -11.56 -4.26 33.33
N GLY A 86 -12.20 -5.35 32.90
CA GLY A 86 -13.56 -5.30 32.36
C GLY A 86 -14.61 -5.47 33.45
N THR A 87 -15.74 -4.78 33.34
CA THR A 87 -16.95 -5.12 34.08
C THR A 87 -17.60 -6.37 33.47
N VAL A 88 -18.50 -7.00 34.23
CA VAL A 88 -19.28 -8.17 33.75
C VAL A 88 -20.11 -7.81 32.50
N ASP A 89 -20.52 -6.55 32.36
CA ASP A 89 -21.29 -6.03 31.21
C ASP A 89 -20.41 -5.55 30.03
N GLY A 90 -19.08 -5.76 30.09
CA GLY A 90 -18.15 -5.46 29.00
C GLY A 90 -17.65 -4.01 28.93
N GLY A 91 -17.85 -3.21 29.98
CA GLY A 91 -17.30 -1.85 30.09
C GLY A 91 -15.92 -1.82 30.78
N PRO A 92 -15.14 -0.73 30.63
CA PRO A 92 -13.91 -0.56 31.39
C PRO A 92 -14.20 -0.34 32.89
N SER A 93 -13.33 -0.86 33.75
CA SER A 93 -13.40 -0.79 35.21
C SER A 93 -12.03 -0.51 35.81
N GLY A 94 -11.98 0.48 36.70
CA GLY A 94 -10.78 0.83 37.45
C GLY A 94 -9.77 1.70 36.68
N GLU A 95 -8.52 1.66 37.14
CA GLU A 95 -7.43 2.46 36.61
C GLU A 95 -6.84 1.84 35.33
N TRP A 96 -6.44 2.71 34.41
CA TRP A 96 -5.76 2.33 33.18
C TRP A 96 -4.26 2.16 33.45
N VAL A 97 -3.71 1.06 32.97
CA VAL A 97 -2.28 0.76 32.98
C VAL A 97 -1.76 0.92 31.56
N GLU A 98 -0.87 1.88 31.34
CA GLU A 98 -0.20 2.08 30.05
C GLU A 98 0.80 0.95 29.78
N LEU A 99 0.71 0.36 28.59
CA LEU A 99 1.59 -0.71 28.13
C LEU A 99 2.72 -0.23 27.21
N GLY A 100 2.53 0.95 26.59
CA GLY A 100 3.56 1.61 25.79
C GLY A 100 3.01 2.26 24.51
N GLU A 101 3.94 2.78 23.72
CA GLU A 101 3.65 3.57 22.53
C GLU A 101 4.04 2.86 21.23
N TYR A 102 3.19 3.06 20.23
CA TYR A 102 3.45 2.77 18.83
C TYR A 102 3.61 4.08 18.07
N ARG A 103 4.72 4.20 17.34
CA ARG A 103 4.96 5.32 16.43
C ARG A 103 5.20 4.80 15.03
N MET A 104 4.76 5.59 14.04
CA MET A 104 4.89 5.25 12.64
C MET A 104 5.13 6.49 11.79
N LEU A 105 5.74 6.29 10.62
CA LEU A 105 5.92 7.31 9.60
C LEU A 105 4.59 7.62 8.90
N PRO A 106 4.12 8.88 8.90
CA PRO A 106 2.95 9.27 8.12
C PRO A 106 3.16 8.95 6.62
N VAL A 107 2.14 8.45 5.93
CA VAL A 107 2.31 7.99 4.54
C VAL A 107 2.77 9.10 3.59
N LYS A 108 2.33 10.34 3.82
CA LYS A 108 2.76 11.51 3.05
C LYS A 108 4.25 11.79 3.24
N TRP A 109 4.74 11.68 4.47
CA TRP A 109 6.16 11.84 4.79
C TRP A 109 6.97 10.73 4.14
N LEU A 110 6.51 9.48 4.28
CA LEU A 110 7.18 8.30 3.73
C LEU A 110 7.34 8.41 2.22
N ASN A 111 6.25 8.66 1.50
CA ASN A 111 6.27 8.76 0.04
C ASN A 111 7.16 9.89 -0.44
N LYS A 112 7.10 11.07 0.21
CA LYS A 112 7.93 12.22 -0.14
C LYS A 112 9.41 11.89 0.01
N ASN A 113 9.81 11.38 1.17
CA ASN A 113 11.23 11.20 1.48
C ASN A 113 11.82 9.98 0.79
N TYR A 114 11.10 8.85 0.73
CA TYR A 114 11.57 7.67 0.00
C TYR A 114 11.81 7.95 -1.49
N ASN A 115 10.89 8.69 -2.13
CA ASN A 115 11.06 9.12 -3.52
C ASN A 115 12.18 10.14 -3.67
N LYS A 116 12.33 11.10 -2.74
CA LYS A 116 13.43 12.08 -2.76
C LYS A 116 14.80 11.40 -2.68
N LEU A 117 14.96 10.44 -1.75
CA LEU A 117 16.17 9.64 -1.62
C LEU A 117 16.44 8.84 -2.90
N GLY A 118 15.42 8.20 -3.47
CA GLY A 118 15.56 7.43 -4.70
C GLY A 118 16.01 8.30 -5.87
N LYS A 119 15.37 9.46 -6.07
CA LYS A 119 15.73 10.40 -7.14
C LYS A 119 17.18 10.86 -7.05
N PHE A 120 17.71 11.08 -5.86
CA PHE A 120 19.11 11.48 -5.67
C PHE A 120 20.11 10.35 -6.02
N LEU A 121 19.68 9.09 -5.92
CA LEU A 121 20.51 7.92 -6.23
C LEU A 121 20.48 7.54 -7.72
N HIS A 122 19.53 8.07 -8.49
CA HIS A 122 19.43 7.80 -9.92
C HIS A 122 20.32 8.76 -10.72
N GLU A 123 20.98 8.22 -11.74
CA GLU A 123 21.60 9.04 -12.77
C GLU A 123 20.49 9.79 -13.52
N THR A 124 20.63 11.11 -13.65
CA THR A 124 19.63 11.94 -14.36
C THR A 124 19.62 11.63 -15.84
N CYS A 125 18.43 11.48 -16.43
CA CYS A 125 18.29 11.40 -17.88
C CYS A 125 18.58 12.78 -18.52
N LEU A 126 18.95 12.82 -19.80
CA LEU A 126 19.44 14.00 -20.54
C LEU A 126 18.57 15.28 -20.37
N GLU A 127 17.26 15.16 -20.14
CA GLU A 127 16.35 16.30 -19.95
C GLU A 127 16.43 16.92 -18.53
N GLU A 128 16.80 16.13 -17.52
CA GLU A 128 16.90 16.54 -16.10
C GLU A 128 18.28 17.10 -15.74
N ALA A 129 19.28 16.98 -16.64
CA ALA A 129 20.63 17.50 -16.45
C ALA A 129 20.67 19.04 -16.23
N SER A 130 19.62 19.74 -16.66
CA SER A 130 19.47 21.18 -16.46
C SER A 130 19.01 21.57 -15.05
N ASN A 131 18.51 20.62 -14.24
CA ASN A 131 18.02 20.88 -12.89
C ASN A 131 18.23 19.66 -11.96
N PRO A 132 19.49 19.36 -11.59
CA PRO A 132 19.81 18.18 -10.78
C PRO A 132 19.11 18.25 -9.42
N VAL A 133 18.69 17.10 -8.91
CA VAL A 133 18.04 17.00 -7.60
C VAL A 133 19.02 17.42 -6.52
N SER A 134 18.83 18.62 -5.99
CA SER A 134 19.56 19.12 -4.84
C SER A 134 19.05 18.44 -3.57
N LEU A 135 19.89 17.61 -2.97
CA LEU A 135 19.71 17.07 -1.65
C LEU A 135 20.82 17.60 -0.76
N LYS A 136 20.46 18.16 0.40
CA LYS A 136 21.44 18.72 1.33
C LYS A 136 21.57 17.83 2.57
N PRO A 137 22.74 17.86 3.26
CA PRO A 137 22.92 17.20 4.56
C PRO A 137 21.76 17.45 5.54
N GLU A 138 21.29 18.70 5.64
CA GLU A 138 20.23 19.06 6.60
C GLU A 138 18.87 18.43 6.26
N ASP A 139 18.66 18.02 5.02
CA ASP A 139 17.47 17.26 4.64
C ASP A 139 17.53 15.84 5.20
N LEU A 140 18.72 15.21 5.18
CA LEU A 140 18.93 13.86 5.69
C LEU A 140 18.88 13.82 7.21
N GLU A 141 19.49 14.80 7.87
CA GLU A 141 19.43 14.96 9.33
C GLU A 141 17.98 15.04 9.84
N LYS A 142 17.13 15.81 9.15
CA LYS A 142 15.69 15.86 9.45
C LYS A 142 15.02 14.50 9.30
N MET A 143 15.45 13.69 8.32
CA MET A 143 14.90 12.33 8.16
C MET A 143 15.34 11.41 9.29
N ILE A 144 16.60 11.52 9.73
CA ILE A 144 17.15 10.76 10.86
C ILE A 144 16.37 11.06 12.13
N VAL A 145 16.08 12.33 12.42
CA VAL A 145 15.27 12.73 13.59
C VAL A 145 13.90 12.04 13.60
N GLU A 146 13.21 12.02 12.46
CA GLU A 146 11.89 11.36 12.38
C GLU A 146 11.98 9.84 12.46
N LEU A 147 13.03 9.24 11.89
CA LEU A 147 13.26 7.79 11.99
C LEU A 147 13.62 7.36 13.43
N ARG A 148 14.42 8.15 14.16
CA ARG A 148 14.73 7.90 15.57
C ARG A 148 13.47 7.89 16.44
N LYS A 149 12.56 8.87 16.23
CA LYS A 149 11.26 8.88 16.92
C LYS A 149 10.47 7.59 16.72
N VAL A 150 10.59 6.96 15.55
CA VAL A 150 9.94 5.68 15.26
C VAL A 150 10.67 4.52 15.94
N ASP A 151 12.01 4.51 15.97
CA ASP A 151 12.78 3.44 16.64
C ASP A 151 12.60 3.44 18.17
N GLU A 152 12.19 4.58 18.74
CA GLU A 152 11.76 4.73 20.14
C GLU A 152 10.40 4.04 20.46
N SER A 153 9.73 3.40 19.49
CA SER A 153 8.47 2.69 19.77
C SER A 153 8.69 1.49 20.70
N ASP A 154 7.80 1.32 21.67
CA ASP A 154 7.76 0.17 22.59
C ASP A 154 7.13 -1.07 21.95
N MET A 155 6.36 -0.89 20.87
CA MET A 155 5.66 -1.97 20.20
C MET A 155 5.36 -1.67 18.73
N VAL A 156 5.05 -2.75 17.99
CA VAL A 156 4.48 -2.68 16.64
C VAL A 156 3.07 -3.26 16.71
N LEU A 157 2.08 -2.42 16.46
CA LEU A 157 0.67 -2.79 16.54
C LEU A 157 0.17 -3.35 15.21
N GLY A 158 -0.84 -4.19 15.27
CA GLY A 158 -1.66 -4.61 14.13
C GLY A 158 -3.06 -4.90 14.64
N PHE A 159 -4.04 -4.11 14.23
CA PHE A 159 -5.42 -4.22 14.70
C PHE A 159 -6.34 -4.42 13.52
N ASN A 160 -6.40 -5.66 13.06
CA ASN A 160 -7.21 -6.01 11.93
C ASN A 160 -7.86 -7.35 12.08
N ARG A 161 -9.11 -7.40 11.63
CA ARG A 161 -9.73 -8.61 11.16
C ARG A 161 -9.73 -8.57 9.65
N ILE A 162 -9.12 -9.59 9.05
CA ILE A 162 -9.04 -9.75 7.62
C ILE A 162 -9.85 -10.99 7.26
N SER A 163 -10.74 -10.80 6.31
CA SER A 163 -11.49 -11.85 5.64
C SER A 163 -10.99 -11.99 4.20
N ASP A 164 -11.45 -13.03 3.51
CA ASP A 164 -11.04 -13.27 2.13
C ASP A 164 -12.18 -13.81 1.27
N PHE A 165 -12.03 -13.64 -0.04
CA PHE A 165 -12.91 -14.24 -1.05
C PHE A 165 -12.12 -14.53 -2.33
N GLU A 166 -12.69 -15.33 -3.22
CA GLU A 166 -12.07 -15.64 -4.51
C GLU A 166 -12.58 -14.72 -5.62
N CYS A 167 -11.68 -14.21 -6.45
CA CYS A 167 -12.03 -13.51 -7.67
C CYS A 167 -12.86 -14.41 -8.61
N ASP A 168 -14.01 -13.93 -9.06
CA ASP A 168 -14.92 -14.65 -9.95
C ASP A 168 -14.34 -14.90 -11.36
N CYS A 169 -13.35 -14.10 -11.79
CA CYS A 169 -12.67 -14.27 -13.08
C CYS A 169 -11.49 -15.23 -13.02
N CYS A 170 -10.55 -15.00 -12.10
CA CYS A 170 -9.25 -15.69 -12.11
C CYS A 170 -8.97 -16.52 -10.85
N ARG A 171 -9.94 -16.63 -9.94
CA ARG A 171 -9.84 -17.38 -8.67
C ARG A 171 -8.70 -16.93 -7.75
N THR A 172 -8.05 -15.80 -8.06
CA THR A 172 -7.06 -15.20 -7.17
C THR A 172 -7.74 -14.81 -5.87
N LYS A 173 -7.16 -15.22 -4.76
CA LYS A 173 -7.63 -14.92 -3.41
C LYS A 173 -7.43 -13.42 -3.11
N ILE A 174 -8.52 -12.73 -2.79
CA ILE A 174 -8.56 -11.32 -2.46
C ILE A 174 -8.83 -11.20 -0.95
N TYR A 175 -8.03 -10.38 -0.28
CA TYR A 175 -8.14 -10.14 1.15
C TYR A 175 -8.82 -8.80 1.40
N VAL A 176 -9.68 -8.73 2.41
CA VAL A 176 -10.43 -7.53 2.76
C VAL A 176 -10.45 -7.36 4.27
N SER A 177 -10.27 -6.14 4.77
CA SER A 177 -10.43 -5.88 6.21
C SER A 177 -11.85 -5.47 6.56
N ASP A 178 -12.20 -5.60 7.84
CA ASP A 178 -13.48 -5.09 8.38
C ASP A 178 -13.69 -3.60 8.06
N SER A 179 -12.62 -2.79 8.07
CA SER A 179 -12.75 -1.38 7.69
C SER A 179 -13.14 -1.21 6.23
N GLN A 180 -12.56 -2.00 5.32
CA GLN A 180 -12.91 -1.95 3.89
C GLN A 180 -14.36 -2.38 3.65
N ILE A 181 -14.81 -3.41 4.37
CA ILE A 181 -16.19 -3.88 4.35
C ILE A 181 -17.13 -2.76 4.82
N ASN A 182 -16.88 -2.19 6.00
CA ASN A 182 -17.71 -1.14 6.59
C ASN A 182 -17.76 0.15 5.75
N ASP A 183 -16.66 0.47 5.07
CA ASP A 183 -16.56 1.66 4.22
C ASP A 183 -17.11 1.45 2.80
N CYS A 184 -17.70 0.28 2.50
CA CYS A 184 -18.19 -0.07 1.17
C CYS A 184 -17.11 0.07 0.06
N SER A 185 -15.88 -0.35 0.36
CA SER A 185 -14.70 -0.03 -0.45
C SER A 185 -14.64 -0.76 -1.80
N GLU A 186 -14.01 -0.12 -2.77
CA GLU A 186 -13.66 -0.73 -4.05
C GLU A 186 -12.30 -1.43 -3.96
N ILE A 187 -12.26 -2.69 -4.39
CA ILE A 187 -11.07 -3.54 -4.31
C ILE A 187 -10.82 -4.15 -5.69
N SER A 188 -9.62 -3.91 -6.22
CA SER A 188 -9.17 -4.53 -7.46
C SER A 188 -8.53 -5.89 -7.19
N CYS A 189 -8.70 -6.83 -8.11
CA CYS A 189 -8.01 -8.11 -8.09
C CYS A 189 -6.48 -7.91 -8.05
N TYR A 190 -5.78 -8.68 -7.22
CA TYR A 190 -4.31 -8.59 -7.08
C TYR A 190 -3.55 -9.19 -8.26
N ASN A 191 -4.22 -9.94 -9.14
CA ASN A 191 -3.64 -10.33 -10.41
C ASN A 191 -3.68 -9.12 -11.36
N ASP A 192 -2.51 -8.51 -11.57
CA ASP A 192 -2.32 -7.32 -12.41
C ASP A 192 -2.87 -7.47 -13.84
N LEU A 193 -3.05 -8.71 -14.34
CA LEU A 193 -3.62 -8.98 -15.66
C LEU A 193 -5.14 -9.19 -15.63
N CYS A 194 -5.72 -9.51 -14.48
CA CYS A 194 -7.16 -9.70 -14.34
C CYS A 194 -7.89 -8.36 -14.20
N GLY A 195 -7.45 -7.53 -13.25
CA GLY A 195 -7.94 -6.16 -13.11
C GLY A 195 -9.42 -5.99 -12.71
N ALA A 196 -10.14 -7.09 -12.42
CA ALA A 196 -11.53 -7.06 -11.94
C ALA A 196 -11.70 -6.17 -10.70
N VAL A 197 -12.81 -5.42 -10.63
CA VAL A 197 -13.11 -4.51 -9.51
C VAL A 197 -14.37 -4.96 -8.77
N PHE A 198 -14.24 -5.10 -7.46
CA PHE A 198 -15.28 -5.53 -6.54
C PHE A 198 -15.64 -4.41 -5.59
N VAL A 199 -16.92 -4.29 -5.24
CA VAL A 199 -17.41 -3.49 -4.11
C VAL A 199 -17.71 -4.47 -2.98
N VAL A 200 -17.10 -4.26 -1.81
CA VAL A 200 -17.36 -5.07 -0.62
C VAL A 200 -18.23 -4.30 0.35
N ALA A 201 -19.24 -4.91 0.93
CA ALA A 201 -20.19 -4.25 1.83
C ALA A 201 -20.63 -5.20 2.95
N PRO A 202 -21.06 -4.70 4.13
CA PRO A 202 -21.57 -5.55 5.19
C PRO A 202 -22.84 -6.27 4.72
N ASP A 203 -23.00 -7.52 5.14
CA ASP A 203 -24.23 -8.29 4.96
C ASP A 203 -24.79 -8.77 6.30
N THR A 204 -26.10 -9.00 6.33
CA THR A 204 -26.84 -9.42 7.52
C THR A 204 -26.81 -10.93 7.76
N SER A 205 -26.42 -11.73 6.75
CA SER A 205 -26.45 -13.20 6.80
C SER A 205 -25.09 -13.86 6.57
N GLU A 206 -24.29 -13.27 5.69
CA GLU A 206 -22.86 -13.57 5.50
C GLU A 206 -22.04 -12.43 6.10
N GLN A 207 -20.80 -12.66 6.55
CA GLN A 207 -20.01 -11.62 7.23
C GLN A 207 -19.87 -10.33 6.38
N PHE A 208 -19.89 -10.47 5.04
CA PHE A 208 -19.90 -9.40 4.06
C PHE A 208 -20.37 -9.94 2.71
N LYS A 209 -20.83 -9.06 1.82
CA LYS A 209 -21.14 -9.37 0.43
C LYS A 209 -20.15 -8.70 -0.51
N THR A 210 -19.98 -9.28 -1.70
CA THR A 210 -19.12 -8.76 -2.75
C THR A 210 -19.87 -8.64 -4.06
N ASP A 211 -19.93 -7.44 -4.62
CA ASP A 211 -20.58 -7.16 -5.91
C ASP A 211 -19.53 -6.74 -6.95
N ARG A 212 -19.63 -7.25 -8.19
CA ARG A 212 -18.78 -6.78 -9.28
C ARG A 212 -19.25 -5.39 -9.72
N LYS A 213 -18.36 -4.40 -9.65
CA LYS A 213 -18.70 -3.00 -10.02
C LYS A 213 -19.17 -2.89 -11.47
N PHE A 214 -18.56 -3.69 -12.36
CA PHE A 214 -18.89 -3.71 -13.79
C PHE A 214 -19.10 -5.15 -14.29
N SER A 215 -20.05 -5.88 -13.69
CA SER A 215 -20.34 -7.29 -14.04
C SER A 215 -20.66 -7.53 -15.53
N ASN A 216 -21.12 -6.50 -16.25
CA ASN A 216 -21.52 -6.60 -17.66
C ASN A 216 -20.37 -6.36 -18.64
N SER A 217 -19.16 -6.07 -18.15
CA SER A 217 -17.99 -5.80 -18.98
C SER A 217 -16.98 -6.96 -19.00
N ASP A 218 -17.47 -8.19 -18.84
CA ASP A 218 -16.63 -9.38 -18.95
C ASP A 218 -16.70 -10.00 -20.36
N PHE A 219 -15.62 -10.65 -20.80
CA PHE A 219 -15.57 -11.38 -22.06
C PHE A 219 -14.83 -12.72 -21.91
N ALA A 220 -15.20 -13.70 -22.74
CA ALA A 220 -14.46 -14.97 -22.83
C ALA A 220 -13.26 -14.81 -23.77
N CYS A 221 -12.08 -15.24 -23.33
CA CYS A 221 -10.91 -15.30 -24.19
C CYS A 221 -11.19 -16.24 -25.37
N LYS A 222 -10.97 -15.77 -26.60
CA LYS A 222 -11.16 -16.57 -27.81
C LYS A 222 -10.21 -17.77 -27.95
N ASP A 223 -9.09 -17.74 -27.22
CA ASP A 223 -8.03 -18.74 -27.34
C ASP A 223 -8.13 -19.82 -26.25
N CYS A 224 -8.28 -19.41 -24.98
CA CYS A 224 -8.40 -20.35 -23.86
C CYS A 224 -9.81 -20.49 -23.26
N GLY A 225 -10.77 -19.65 -23.65
CA GLY A 225 -12.13 -19.66 -23.11
C GLY A 225 -12.30 -18.99 -21.74
N ASP A 226 -11.22 -18.62 -21.06
CA ASP A 226 -11.29 -18.05 -19.70
C ASP A 226 -11.99 -16.69 -19.65
N LYS A 227 -12.71 -16.44 -18.54
CA LYS A 227 -13.43 -15.19 -18.27
C LYS A 227 -12.44 -14.07 -17.93
N ASN A 228 -12.47 -12.98 -18.68
CA ASN A 228 -11.62 -11.80 -18.51
C ASN A 228 -12.48 -10.56 -18.21
N SER A 229 -12.00 -9.69 -17.33
CA SER A 229 -12.66 -8.45 -16.95
C SER A 229 -12.14 -7.26 -17.78
N LEU A 230 -13.02 -6.30 -18.07
CA LEU A 230 -12.67 -5.01 -18.67
C LEU A 230 -12.71 -3.84 -17.66
N ASP A 231 -12.81 -4.14 -16.34
CA ASP A 231 -13.04 -3.15 -15.28
C ASP A 231 -11.84 -2.21 -15.08
N SER A 232 -10.62 -2.72 -15.21
CA SER A 232 -9.40 -1.91 -15.21
C SER A 232 -9.15 -1.39 -16.63
N VAL A 233 -9.46 -0.12 -16.83
CA VAL A 233 -9.24 0.59 -18.08
C VAL A 233 -7.81 0.41 -18.58
N TRP A 234 -7.72 0.17 -19.88
CA TRP A 234 -6.62 -0.42 -20.63
C TRP A 234 -5.36 0.45 -20.58
N LYS A 235 -4.18 -0.16 -20.49
CA LYS A 235 -2.94 0.54 -20.80
C LYS A 235 -2.78 0.53 -22.31
N GLU A 236 -2.72 1.70 -22.93
CA GLU A 236 -2.35 1.87 -24.34
C GLU A 236 -3.29 1.17 -25.36
N GLY A 237 -4.57 0.93 -25.01
CA GLY A 237 -5.57 0.41 -25.96
C GLY A 237 -5.53 -1.11 -26.19
N TYR A 238 -4.81 -1.86 -25.36
CA TYR A 238 -4.80 -3.33 -25.42
C TYR A 238 -5.02 -3.94 -24.04
N LEU A 239 -5.52 -5.17 -24.04
CA LEU A 239 -5.57 -6.03 -22.85
C LEU A 239 -4.93 -7.38 -23.15
N ASN A 240 -4.41 -8.04 -22.12
CA ASN A 240 -3.90 -9.41 -22.22
C ASN A 240 -4.82 -10.33 -21.44
N CYS A 241 -5.07 -11.52 -21.97
CA CYS A 241 -5.74 -12.56 -21.21
C CYS A 241 -4.94 -12.89 -19.95
N TRP A 242 -5.59 -12.90 -18.78
CA TRP A 242 -4.88 -13.20 -17.52
C TRP A 242 -4.30 -14.63 -17.51
N SER A 243 -4.95 -15.56 -18.22
CA SER A 243 -4.58 -16.97 -18.30
C SER A 243 -3.52 -17.21 -19.39
N CYS A 244 -3.89 -17.14 -20.67
CA CYS A 244 -2.98 -17.48 -21.79
C CYS A 244 -2.10 -16.32 -22.31
N LYS A 245 -2.23 -15.11 -21.75
CA LYS A 245 -1.51 -13.89 -22.17
C LYS A 245 -1.80 -13.42 -23.61
N GLN A 246 -2.78 -14.01 -24.29
CA GLN A 246 -3.22 -13.55 -25.61
C GLN A 246 -3.59 -12.06 -25.57
N ARG A 247 -3.01 -11.29 -26.49
CA ARG A 247 -3.22 -9.85 -26.60
C ARG A 247 -4.49 -9.57 -27.41
N TYR A 248 -5.31 -8.67 -26.89
CA TYR A 248 -6.52 -8.14 -27.50
C TYR A 248 -6.36 -6.65 -27.70
N PHE A 249 -6.65 -6.17 -28.90
CA PHE A 249 -6.80 -4.75 -29.18
C PHE A 249 -8.23 -4.34 -28.85
N VAL A 250 -8.38 -3.22 -28.15
CA VAL A 250 -9.70 -2.72 -27.78
C VAL A 250 -9.86 -1.31 -28.34
N ALA A 251 -10.88 -1.15 -29.19
CA ALA A 251 -11.22 0.10 -29.84
C ALA A 251 -12.64 0.51 -29.46
N TRP A 252 -12.89 1.83 -29.39
CA TRP A 252 -14.23 2.38 -29.30
C TRP A 252 -14.52 3.24 -30.53
N GLU A 253 -15.75 3.15 -31.02
CA GLU A 253 -16.27 4.06 -32.04
C GLU A 253 -17.37 4.93 -31.42
N LYS A 254 -17.44 6.21 -31.81
CA LYS A 254 -18.51 7.10 -31.35
C LYS A 254 -19.82 6.66 -32.02
N VAL A 255 -20.76 6.14 -31.24
CA VAL A 255 -22.12 5.93 -31.71
C VAL A 255 -22.84 7.28 -31.73
N LYS A 256 -23.32 7.73 -32.90
CA LYS A 256 -24.20 8.90 -33.00
C LYS A 256 -25.57 8.52 -32.44
N VAL A 257 -25.89 8.98 -31.24
CA VAL A 257 -27.25 8.90 -30.70
C VAL A 257 -28.05 10.06 -31.29
N ALA A 258 -28.98 9.78 -32.21
CA ALA A 258 -29.92 10.77 -32.70
C ALA A 258 -31.00 10.98 -31.62
N TYR A 259 -30.94 12.11 -30.92
CA TYR A 259 -32.05 12.52 -30.06
C TYR A 259 -33.20 12.99 -30.96
N ALA A 260 -34.37 12.35 -30.84
CA ALA A 260 -35.58 12.84 -31.49
C ALA A 260 -35.94 14.21 -30.88
N PRO A 261 -36.17 15.26 -31.68
CA PRO A 261 -36.58 16.55 -31.14
C PRO A 261 -37.93 16.40 -30.44
N GLU A 262 -38.02 16.91 -29.21
CA GLU A 262 -39.26 16.98 -28.45
C GLU A 262 -40.32 17.71 -29.28
N SER A 263 -41.45 17.04 -29.53
CA SER A 263 -42.62 17.62 -30.18
C SER A 263 -43.17 18.75 -29.31
N LYS A 264 -43.12 19.98 -29.84
CA LYS A 264 -43.74 21.18 -29.26
C LYS A 264 -45.25 21.09 -29.21
#